data_AF-A0A818K6A9-F1
#
_entry.id   AF-A0A818K6A9-F1
#
_cell.length_a   1.000
_cell.length_b   1.000
_cell.length_c   1.000
_cell.angle_alpha   90.00
_cell.angle_beta   90.00
_cell.angle_gamma   90.00
#
_symmetry.space_group_name_H-M   'P 1'
#
loop_
_entity.id
_entity.type
_entity.pdbx_description
1 polymer ?
#
loop_
_entity_poly.entity_id
_entity_poly.type
_entity_poly.pdbx_seq_one_letter_code
_entity_poly.pdbx_strand_id
1 'polypeptide(L)'
;MEIPKRYVSFATWPSEQLPAVDDLVRAGFFYTGKNTIVTCFYCNGSLQNWGSNDNPMIEHARWFPHCAYAKQLCGDDLYRKIQESKRLAQDCDNNRVMRWSKDTKQGTVPVSGNNQDEQLNQFYFPQDLSFDRHSNLYIVDYANARIQRFNIGSSSS
;
A
#
# COMPACT_ATOMS: atom_id res chain seq x y z
N MET A 1 -6.87 26.85 4.73
CA MET A 1 -7.35 27.10 6.10
C MET A 1 -6.16 27.41 6.99
N GLU A 2 -6.17 28.57 7.65
CA GLU A 2 -5.07 29.03 8.52
C GLU A 2 -4.83 28.12 9.73
N ILE A 3 -3.58 28.09 10.23
CA ILE A 3 -3.17 27.24 11.36
C ILE A 3 -4.07 27.40 12.59
N PRO A 4 -4.39 28.62 13.08
CA PRO A 4 -5.23 28.76 14.27
C PRO A 4 -6.62 28.15 14.09
N LYS A 5 -7.21 28.28 12.90
CA LYS A 5 -8.52 27.68 12.58
C LYS A 5 -8.47 26.15 12.57
N ARG A 6 -7.33 25.57 12.18
CA ARG A 6 -7.13 24.11 12.26
C ARG A 6 -7.11 23.65 13.70
N TYR A 7 -6.37 24.29 14.61
CA TYR A 7 -6.40 23.92 16.04
C TYR A 7 -7.81 24.00 16.64
N VAL A 8 -8.52 25.10 16.37
CA VAL A 8 -9.90 25.29 16.89
C VAL A 8 -10.84 24.17 16.44
N SER A 9 -10.64 23.60 15.25
CA SER A 9 -11.47 22.49 14.77
C SER A 9 -11.41 21.24 15.65
N PHE A 10 -10.31 21.02 16.41
CA PHE A 10 -10.11 19.86 17.28
C PHE A 10 -10.72 20.01 18.68
N ALA A 11 -11.56 21.03 18.93
CA ALA A 11 -12.15 21.27 20.25
C ALA A 11 -12.91 20.06 20.85
N THR A 12 -13.43 19.18 19.99
CA THR A 12 -14.16 17.95 20.38
C THR A 12 -13.43 16.67 19.94
N TRP A 13 -12.12 16.75 19.69
CA TRP A 13 -11.32 15.58 19.33
C TRP A 13 -11.22 14.61 20.51
N PRO A 14 -11.53 13.30 20.32
CA PRO A 14 -11.37 12.33 21.40
C PRO A 14 -9.90 12.20 21.77
N SER A 15 -9.57 12.22 23.05
CA SER A 15 -8.17 12.29 23.52
C SER A 15 -7.50 10.93 23.68
N GLU A 16 -8.25 9.82 23.67
CA GLU A 16 -7.71 8.50 24.00
C GLU A 16 -7.23 7.73 22.78
N GLN A 17 -5.98 7.28 22.84
CA GLN A 17 -5.33 6.38 21.87
C GLN A 17 -5.27 6.91 20.43
N LEU A 18 -5.19 8.23 20.24
CA LEU A 18 -5.12 8.88 18.93
C LEU A 18 -3.85 9.76 18.80
N PRO A 19 -3.43 10.10 17.57
CA PRO A 19 -2.32 11.02 17.34
C PRO A 19 -2.54 12.38 18.00
N ALA A 20 -1.45 13.04 18.39
CA ALA A 20 -1.51 14.36 18.98
C ALA A 20 -2.10 15.38 17.99
N VAL A 21 -2.93 16.28 18.51
CA VAL A 21 -3.54 17.36 17.72
C VAL A 21 -2.47 18.22 17.04
N ASP A 22 -1.33 18.46 17.71
CA ASP A 22 -0.22 19.21 17.13
C ASP A 22 0.34 18.54 15.86
N ASP A 23 0.55 17.22 15.90
CA ASP A 23 1.05 16.46 14.77
C ASP A 23 0.05 16.45 13.61
N LEU A 24 -1.25 16.32 13.90
CA LEU A 24 -2.32 16.39 12.90
C LEU A 24 -2.34 17.78 12.23
N VAL A 25 -2.29 18.86 13.00
CA VAL A 25 -2.32 20.23 12.47
C VAL A 25 -1.06 20.56 11.65
N ARG A 26 0.12 20.12 12.12
CA ARG A 26 1.40 20.24 11.40
C ARG A 26 1.44 19.40 10.13
N ALA A 27 0.77 18.25 10.11
CA ALA A 27 0.57 17.45 8.91
C ALA A 27 -0.48 18.06 7.94
N GLY A 28 -1.07 19.20 8.28
CA GLY A 28 -2.00 19.94 7.42
C GLY A 28 -3.47 19.55 7.60
N PHE A 29 -3.80 18.80 8.64
CA PHE A 29 -5.16 18.35 8.90
C PHE A 29 -5.96 19.32 9.78
N PHE A 30 -7.26 19.35 9.56
CA PHE A 30 -8.27 19.92 10.45
C PHE A 30 -9.35 18.86 10.74
N TYR A 31 -9.94 18.88 11.92
CA TYR A 31 -10.99 17.94 12.30
C TYR A 31 -12.32 18.33 11.68
N THR A 32 -13.06 17.34 11.20
CA THR A 32 -14.38 17.55 10.58
C THR A 32 -15.52 17.65 11.60
N GLY A 33 -15.26 17.36 12.88
CA GLY A 33 -16.27 17.27 13.93
C GLY A 33 -16.99 15.92 13.99
N LYS A 34 -16.57 14.92 13.20
CA LYS A 34 -17.18 13.58 13.14
C LYS A 34 -16.16 12.48 13.37
N ASN A 35 -16.45 11.58 14.32
CA ASN A 35 -15.62 10.42 14.67
C ASN A 35 -14.15 10.80 14.87
N THR A 36 -13.24 10.22 14.09
CA THR A 36 -11.82 10.56 14.04
C THR A 36 -11.41 11.09 12.65
N ILE A 37 -12.37 11.64 11.90
CA ILE A 37 -12.16 12.07 10.52
C ILE A 37 -11.50 13.45 10.48
N VAL A 38 -10.32 13.52 9.89
CA VAL A 38 -9.61 14.78 9.63
C VAL A 38 -9.42 14.98 8.14
N THR A 39 -9.38 16.24 7.68
CA THR A 39 -9.26 16.62 6.26
C THR A 39 -8.08 17.56 6.06
N CYS A 40 -7.29 17.34 5.01
CA CYS A 40 -6.16 18.21 4.67
C CYS A 40 -6.66 19.55 4.10
N PHE A 41 -6.09 20.67 4.54
CA PHE A 41 -6.43 22.00 4.02
C PHE A 41 -6.01 22.25 2.57
N TYR A 42 -5.06 21.46 2.04
CA TYR A 42 -4.44 21.66 0.74
C TYR A 42 -5.04 20.75 -0.33
N CYS A 43 -5.04 19.43 -0.09
CA CYS A 43 -5.52 18.45 -1.08
C CYS A 43 -6.95 17.98 -0.84
N ASN A 44 -7.61 18.40 0.25
CA ASN A 44 -8.93 17.94 0.69
C ASN A 44 -9.04 16.42 0.94
N GLY A 45 -7.91 15.71 1.00
CA GLY A 45 -7.85 14.30 1.38
C GLY A 45 -8.25 14.10 2.84
N SER A 46 -9.07 13.08 3.12
CA SER A 46 -9.56 12.79 4.48
C SER A 46 -9.09 11.44 4.99
N LEU A 47 -8.68 11.37 6.25
CA LEU A 47 -8.25 10.16 6.95
C LEU A 47 -9.06 9.96 8.23
N GLN A 48 -9.21 8.70 8.62
CA GLN A 48 -9.90 8.26 9.83
C GLN A 48 -9.30 6.93 10.32
N ASN A 49 -9.83 6.39 11.41
CA ASN A 49 -9.38 5.12 12.01
C ASN A 49 -7.91 5.16 12.46
N TRP A 50 -7.52 6.27 13.05
CA TRP A 50 -6.16 6.47 13.57
C TRP A 50 -5.87 5.57 14.77
N GLY A 51 -4.65 5.06 14.85
CA GLY A 51 -4.05 4.49 16.05
C GLY A 51 -3.10 5.47 16.74
N SER A 52 -2.82 5.23 18.02
CA SER A 52 -1.94 6.09 18.83
C SER A 52 -0.50 6.19 18.32
N ASN A 53 -0.06 5.21 17.54
CA ASN A 53 1.29 5.15 16.97
C ASN A 53 1.36 5.66 15.52
N ASP A 54 0.23 6.07 14.93
CA ASP A 54 0.22 6.58 13.57
C ASP A 54 0.90 7.94 13.52
N ASN A 55 1.73 8.14 12.50
CA ASN A 55 2.36 9.43 12.25
C ASN A 55 1.57 10.16 11.14
N PRO A 56 0.88 11.28 11.44
CA PRO A 56 0.02 11.95 10.47
C PRO A 56 0.73 12.40 9.19
N MET A 57 2.00 12.80 9.26
CA MET A 57 2.78 13.19 8.09
C MET A 57 3.04 11.98 7.17
N ILE A 58 3.39 10.84 7.76
CA ILE A 58 3.63 9.59 7.01
C ILE A 58 2.33 9.11 6.37
N GLU A 59 1.22 9.07 7.12
CA GLU A 59 -0.09 8.67 6.57
C GLU A 59 -0.54 9.60 5.44
N HIS A 60 -0.35 10.91 5.61
CA HIS A 60 -0.70 11.88 4.58
C HIS A 60 0.07 11.63 3.28
N ALA A 61 1.40 11.45 3.36
CA ALA A 61 2.21 11.13 2.19
C ALA A 61 1.80 9.78 1.57
N ARG A 62 1.55 8.75 2.39
CA ARG A 62 1.17 7.40 1.93
C ARG A 62 -0.14 7.39 1.16
N TRP A 63 -1.17 8.08 1.65
CA TRP A 63 -2.52 7.98 1.10
C TRP A 63 -2.81 9.02 0.02
N PHE A 64 -2.18 10.20 0.06
CA PHE A 64 -2.43 11.28 -0.90
C PHE A 64 -1.14 11.71 -1.62
N PRO A 65 -0.57 10.85 -2.49
CA PRO A 65 0.70 11.14 -3.15
C PRO A 65 0.67 12.41 -4.02
N HIS A 66 -0.51 12.83 -4.50
CA HIS A 66 -0.67 14.07 -5.28
C HIS A 66 -0.65 15.36 -4.44
N CYS A 67 -0.62 15.26 -3.10
CA CYS A 67 -0.57 16.43 -2.23
C CYS A 67 0.84 17.02 -2.19
N ALA A 68 1.04 18.16 -2.86
CA ALA A 68 2.32 18.87 -2.85
C ALA A 68 2.77 19.27 -1.44
N TYR A 69 1.82 19.65 -0.57
CA TYR A 69 2.10 19.95 0.83
C TYR A 69 2.66 18.73 1.58
N ALA A 70 2.05 17.55 1.42
CA ALA A 70 2.52 16.33 2.07
C ALA A 70 3.92 15.94 1.58
N LYS A 71 4.16 16.02 0.28
CA LYS A 71 5.48 15.76 -0.32
C LYS A 71 6.54 16.71 0.24
N GLN A 72 6.25 18.01 0.29
CA GLN A 72 7.16 19.01 0.83
C GLN A 72 7.44 18.78 2.32
N LEU A 73 6.43 18.45 3.11
CA LEU A 73 6.55 18.26 4.55
C LEU A 73 7.45 17.07 4.91
N CYS A 74 7.33 15.95 4.20
CA CYS A 74 8.14 14.75 4.49
C CYS A 74 9.55 14.77 3.85
N GLY A 75 9.77 15.59 2.81
CA GLY A 75 11.01 15.62 2.05
C GLY A 75 11.15 14.45 1.07
N ASP A 76 11.91 14.65 -0.01
CA ASP A 76 11.93 13.74 -1.17
C ASP A 76 12.37 12.31 -0.84
N ASP A 77 13.39 12.14 0.00
CA ASP A 77 13.93 10.81 0.32
C ASP A 77 12.96 9.96 1.15
N LEU A 78 12.35 10.55 2.18
CA LEU A 78 11.36 9.86 3.00
C LEU A 78 10.08 9.62 2.18
N TYR A 79 9.63 10.60 1.41
CA TYR A 79 8.48 10.46 0.51
C TYR A 79 8.63 9.24 -0.41
N ARG A 80 9.78 9.11 -1.07
CA ARG A 80 10.09 7.98 -1.95
C ARG A 80 10.01 6.66 -1.21
N LYS A 81 10.64 6.55 -0.04
CA LYS A 81 10.59 5.33 0.79
C LYS A 81 9.16 4.95 1.20
N ILE A 82 8.33 5.93 1.55
CA ILE A 82 6.93 5.71 1.90
C ILE A 82 6.15 5.15 0.70
N GLN A 83 6.30 5.75 -0.48
CA GLN A 83 5.62 5.27 -1.70
C GLN A 83 6.11 3.88 -2.12
N GLU A 84 7.42 3.63 -2.04
CA GLU A 84 8.00 2.31 -2.33
C GLU A 84 7.48 1.25 -1.36
N SER A 85 7.46 1.53 -0.06
CA SER A 85 6.91 0.63 0.96
C SER A 85 5.42 0.33 0.72
N LYS A 86 4.62 1.34 0.37
CA LYS A 86 3.21 1.14 0.01
C LYS A 86 3.06 0.24 -1.21
N ARG A 87 3.85 0.47 -2.26
CA ARG A 87 3.84 -0.35 -3.48
C ARG A 87 4.25 -1.79 -3.18
N LEU A 88 5.28 -2.00 -2.36
CA LEU A 88 5.73 -3.34 -1.97
C LEU A 88 4.65 -4.07 -1.16
N ALA A 89 3.97 -3.39 -0.23
CA ALA A 89 2.85 -3.97 0.51
C ALA A 89 1.70 -4.36 -0.44
N GLN A 90 1.36 -3.53 -1.42
CA GLN A 90 0.39 -3.87 -2.46
C GLN A 90 0.83 -5.05 -3.34
N ASP A 91 2.14 -5.20 -3.58
CA ASP A 91 2.70 -6.34 -4.30
C ASP A 91 2.63 -7.65 -3.49
N CYS A 92 2.68 -7.60 -2.15
CA CYS A 92 2.46 -8.79 -1.31
C CYS A 92 0.99 -9.27 -1.36
N ASP A 93 0.05 -8.35 -1.57
CA ASP A 93 -1.39 -8.64 -1.56
C ASP A 93 -1.98 -8.89 -2.96
N ASN A 94 -1.19 -8.75 -4.03
CA ASN A 94 -1.70 -8.82 -5.40
C ASN A 94 -1.73 -10.24 -6.00
N ASN A 95 -1.59 -11.28 -5.17
CA ASN A 95 -1.69 -12.69 -5.58
C ASN A 95 -0.86 -13.05 -6.83
N ARG A 96 0.27 -12.37 -7.07
CA ARG A 96 1.07 -12.50 -8.28
C ARG A 96 2.36 -13.25 -8.02
N VAL A 97 2.72 -14.14 -8.93
CA VAL A 97 4.05 -14.76 -8.98
C VAL A 97 4.87 -14.12 -10.10
N MET A 98 6.05 -13.59 -9.76
CA MET A 98 6.91 -12.84 -10.68
C MET A 98 8.22 -13.58 -10.97
N ARG A 99 8.63 -13.59 -12.24
CA ARG A 99 9.95 -14.07 -12.66
C ARG A 99 10.87 -12.90 -12.95
N TRP A 100 12.04 -12.88 -12.32
CA TRP A 100 13.06 -11.86 -12.55
C TRP A 100 14.31 -12.51 -13.15
N SER A 101 14.87 -11.91 -14.20
CA SER A 101 16.20 -12.31 -14.70
C SER A 101 17.27 -11.70 -13.81
N LYS A 102 18.30 -12.49 -13.47
CA LYS A 102 19.38 -12.12 -12.53
C LYS A 102 20.03 -10.77 -12.84
N ASP A 103 20.04 -10.39 -14.12
CA ASP A 103 20.75 -9.21 -14.62
C ASP A 103 19.82 -8.02 -14.89
N THR A 104 18.53 -8.09 -14.53
CA THR A 104 17.55 -7.04 -14.84
C THR A 104 16.64 -6.69 -13.67
N LYS A 105 16.25 -5.41 -13.57
CA LYS A 105 15.18 -4.93 -12.67
C LYS A 105 13.81 -4.88 -13.35
N GLN A 106 13.60 -5.67 -14.41
CA GLN A 106 12.31 -5.84 -15.07
C GLN A 106 11.90 -7.30 -14.93
N GLY A 107 10.87 -7.56 -14.13
CA GLY A 107 10.27 -8.88 -13.99
C GLY A 107 9.21 -9.08 -15.07
N THR A 108 9.16 -10.27 -15.65
CA THR A 108 8.00 -10.69 -16.44
C THR A 108 6.96 -11.31 -15.52
N VAL A 109 5.67 -11.10 -15.83
CA VAL A 109 4.57 -11.78 -15.17
C VAL A 109 4.34 -13.09 -15.94
N PRO A 110 4.86 -14.25 -15.50
CA PRO A 110 4.51 -15.50 -16.17
C PRO A 110 3.02 -15.82 -15.99
N VAL A 111 2.41 -15.40 -14.87
CA VAL A 111 1.00 -15.68 -14.54
C VAL A 111 0.47 -14.58 -13.58
N SER A 112 -0.60 -13.87 -13.95
CA SER A 112 -1.20 -12.80 -13.12
C SER A 112 -2.52 -13.25 -12.50
N GLY A 113 -2.60 -13.26 -11.16
CA GLY A 113 -3.86 -13.40 -10.44
C GLY A 113 -4.61 -12.08 -10.40
N ASN A 114 -5.52 -11.86 -11.35
CA ASN A 114 -6.52 -10.81 -11.27
C ASN A 114 -7.89 -11.44 -11.56
N ASN A 115 -8.65 -11.70 -10.49
CA ASN A 115 -10.11 -11.79 -10.36
C ASN A 115 -10.52 -12.95 -9.43
N GLN A 116 -11.76 -12.91 -8.92
CA GLN A 116 -12.33 -13.88 -7.97
C GLN A 116 -12.76 -15.19 -8.67
N ASP A 117 -12.16 -15.51 -9.82
CA ASP A 117 -12.61 -16.57 -10.70
C ASP A 117 -11.56 -17.69 -10.71
N GLU A 118 -11.98 -18.94 -10.51
CA GLU A 118 -11.11 -20.13 -10.40
C GLU A 118 -10.40 -20.53 -11.72
N GLN A 119 -10.17 -19.59 -12.63
CA GLN A 119 -9.55 -19.85 -13.92
C GLN A 119 -8.08 -20.31 -13.74
N LEU A 120 -7.62 -21.17 -14.66
CA LEU A 120 -6.28 -21.82 -14.66
C LEU A 120 -5.09 -20.84 -14.74
N ASN A 121 -5.36 -19.55 -14.87
CA ASN A 121 -4.36 -18.51 -15.07
C ASN A 121 -4.32 -17.53 -13.87
N GLN A 122 -5.02 -17.85 -12.78
CA GLN A 122 -5.18 -16.99 -11.60
C GLN A 122 -4.75 -17.73 -10.32
N PHE A 123 -4.24 -16.98 -9.33
CA PHE A 123 -3.91 -17.47 -7.99
C PHE A 123 -4.68 -16.70 -6.94
N TYR A 124 -4.89 -17.34 -5.80
CA TYR A 124 -5.42 -16.73 -4.61
C TYR A 124 -4.58 -17.16 -3.40
N PHE A 125 -3.85 -16.20 -2.85
CA PHE A 125 -2.93 -16.36 -1.73
C PHE A 125 -1.88 -17.48 -1.93
N PRO A 126 -1.06 -17.43 -3.02
CA PRO A 126 -0.05 -18.44 -3.23
C PRO A 126 1.01 -18.39 -2.12
N GLN A 127 1.32 -19.55 -1.51
CA GLN A 127 2.18 -19.63 -0.32
C GLN A 127 3.61 -20.10 -0.63
N ASP A 128 3.77 -20.97 -1.63
CA ASP A 128 5.06 -21.59 -1.92
C ASP A 128 5.20 -21.93 -3.42
N LEU A 129 6.45 -22.12 -3.85
CA LEU A 129 6.80 -22.52 -5.19
C LEU A 129 7.94 -23.54 -5.22
N SER A 130 7.93 -24.43 -6.21
CA SER A 130 8.99 -25.42 -6.42
C SER A 130 9.19 -25.71 -7.92
N PHE A 131 10.36 -26.25 -8.27
CA PHE A 131 10.72 -26.60 -9.64
C PHE A 131 11.05 -28.09 -9.74
N ASP A 132 10.72 -28.70 -10.88
CA ASP A 132 11.26 -30.02 -11.25
C ASP A 132 12.43 -29.92 -12.25
N ARG A 133 13.06 -31.07 -12.53
CA ARG A 133 14.19 -31.17 -13.46
C ARG A 133 13.83 -30.86 -14.93
N HIS A 134 12.54 -30.80 -15.26
CA HIS A 134 12.03 -30.50 -16.60
C HIS A 134 11.60 -29.03 -16.76
N SER A 135 11.99 -28.15 -15.82
CA SER A 135 11.59 -26.74 -15.82
C SER A 135 10.08 -26.53 -15.72
N ASN A 136 9.37 -27.40 -15.01
CA ASN A 136 8.02 -27.08 -14.55
C ASN A 136 8.08 -26.36 -13.20
N LEU A 137 7.31 -25.28 -13.10
CA LEU A 137 7.07 -24.52 -11.87
C LEU A 137 5.75 -25.00 -11.25
N TYR A 138 5.80 -25.38 -9.98
CA TYR A 138 4.65 -25.74 -9.17
C TYR A 138 4.39 -24.62 -8.19
N ILE A 139 3.14 -24.14 -8.12
CA ILE A 139 2.72 -23.08 -7.20
C ILE A 139 1.59 -23.63 -6.33
N VAL A 140 1.73 -23.47 -5.02
CA VAL A 140 0.70 -23.80 -4.03
C VAL A 140 -0.29 -22.64 -3.98
N ASP A 141 -1.47 -22.83 -4.57
CA ASP A 141 -2.56 -21.87 -4.65
C ASP A 141 -3.50 -22.09 -3.46
N TYR A 142 -3.06 -21.64 -2.28
CA TYR A 142 -3.58 -22.05 -0.98
C TYR A 142 -5.09 -21.81 -0.84
N ALA A 143 -5.55 -20.59 -1.15
CA ALA A 143 -6.94 -20.24 -0.90
C ALA A 143 -7.91 -20.86 -1.93
N ASN A 144 -7.39 -21.35 -3.06
CA ASN A 144 -8.13 -22.17 -4.02
C ASN A 144 -7.97 -23.69 -3.77
N ALA A 145 -7.32 -24.10 -2.67
CA ALA A 145 -7.09 -25.50 -2.30
C ALA A 145 -6.50 -26.38 -3.43
N ARG A 146 -5.61 -25.81 -4.27
CA ARG A 146 -5.03 -26.50 -5.43
C ARG A 146 -3.53 -26.28 -5.58
N ILE A 147 -2.89 -27.12 -6.40
CA ILE A 147 -1.51 -26.93 -6.87
C ILE A 147 -1.56 -26.79 -8.39
N GLN A 148 -0.96 -25.73 -8.92
CA GLN A 148 -0.91 -25.46 -10.36
C GLN A 148 0.51 -25.66 -10.91
N ARG A 149 0.63 -26.29 -12.08
CA ARG A 149 1.90 -26.58 -12.75
C ARG A 149 2.02 -25.78 -14.05
N PHE A 150 3.11 -25.05 -14.21
CA PHE A 150 3.43 -24.25 -15.40
C PHE A 150 4.71 -24.74 -16.04
N ASN A 151 4.73 -24.92 -17.36
CA ASN A 151 5.97 -25.15 -18.07
C ASN A 151 6.64 -23.80 -18.32
N ILE A 152 7.82 -23.58 -17.71
CA ILE A 152 8.58 -22.33 -17.85
C ILE A 152 9.85 -22.50 -18.68
N GLY A 153 9.92 -23.61 -19.44
CA GLY A 153 10.99 -23.90 -20.38
C GLY A 153 11.21 -22.73 -21.33
N SER A 154 12.44 -22.55 -21.79
CA SER A 154 12.83 -21.49 -22.71
C SER A 154 11.79 -21.35 -23.83
N SER A 155 11.13 -20.19 -23.88
CA SER A 155 10.35 -19.77 -25.04
C SER A 155 11.27 -19.89 -26.25
N SER A 156 11.06 -20.93 -27.05
CA SER A 156 11.74 -21.07 -28.32
C SER A 156 11.17 -20.02 -29.26
N SER A 157 12.00 -19.00 -29.49
CA SER A 157 11.95 -17.94 -30.52
C SER A 157 11.07 -16.73 -30.22
#